data_AF-A0A7Y9IAY8-F1
#
_entry.id   AF-A0A7Y9IAY8-F1
#
_cell.length_a   1.000
_cell.length_b   1.000
_cell.length_c   1.000
_cell.angle_alpha   90.00
_cell.angle_beta   90.00
_cell.angle_gamma   90.00
#
_symmetry.space_group_name_H-M   'P 1'
#
loop_
_entity.id
_entity.type
_entity.pdbx_description
1 polymer ?
#
loop_
_entity_poly.entity_id
_entity_poly.type
_entity_poly.pdbx_seq_one_letter_code
_entity_poly.pdbx_strand_id
1 'polypeptide(L)'
;MTDTDTDAADTAAAPGRRAGPGVAQDTGERATGPQRGADGRAAAPPANQGGPGGEQPPALRDAGRPHDPPGSSDEEGDRDDRQGDGDRDARQGDGDHDPRPDREAARYRRQLREVESERDGLRAQLDQTRRDMITNQPLTHRPETGGVQRLSNPADLFEYGDVDLGALFPEGRFDAEALAARLADLYRERPRLFERDRIAPVIKAEGKTPGPGRASATTWKDALDRAMQAAD
;
A
#
# COMPACT_ATOMS: atom_id res chain seq x y z
N MET A 1 56.38 36.99 -25.32
CA MET A 1 55.22 37.85 -25.63
C MET A 1 54.00 36.97 -25.84
N THR A 2 53.36 36.64 -24.72
CA THR A 2 51.94 36.30 -24.53
C THR A 2 51.83 36.00 -23.04
N ASP A 3 51.65 37.07 -22.27
CA ASP A 3 51.36 37.04 -20.84
C ASP A 3 50.06 36.28 -20.61
N THR A 4 50.07 35.34 -19.66
CA THR A 4 48.87 34.62 -19.22
C THR A 4 48.46 35.22 -17.89
N ASP A 5 47.52 36.16 -17.95
CA ASP A 5 46.85 36.76 -16.80
C ASP A 5 46.20 35.67 -15.95
N THR A 6 46.71 35.53 -14.72
CA THR A 6 46.11 34.75 -13.65
C THR A 6 45.32 35.74 -12.81
N ASP A 7 44.05 35.93 -13.14
CA ASP A 7 43.16 36.79 -12.37
C ASP A 7 42.62 36.00 -11.18
N ALA A 8 43.29 36.20 -10.05
CA ALA A 8 42.82 35.84 -8.73
C ALA A 8 42.04 37.02 -8.17
N ALA A 9 40.71 36.90 -8.12
CA ALA A 9 39.85 37.79 -7.36
C ALA A 9 38.93 36.94 -6.47
N ASP A 10 39.09 37.01 -5.14
CA ASP A 10 38.52 38.04 -4.26
C ASP A 10 37.05 37.66 -3.95
N THR A 11 36.74 37.03 -2.82
CA THR A 11 36.62 37.59 -1.46
C THR A 11 35.15 37.62 -1.02
N ALA A 12 34.93 37.09 0.19
CA ALA A 12 33.88 37.39 1.14
C ALA A 12 32.39 37.22 0.74
N ALA A 13 31.73 36.27 1.41
CA ALA A 13 30.71 36.59 2.41
C ALA A 13 30.22 35.30 3.09
N ALA A 14 30.74 35.00 4.28
CA ALA A 14 30.17 33.98 5.15
C ALA A 14 28.93 34.55 5.85
N PRO A 15 27.72 33.98 5.67
CA PRO A 15 26.58 34.37 6.50
C PRO A 15 26.78 33.84 7.92
N GLY A 16 26.74 34.77 8.88
CA GLY A 16 26.90 34.53 10.30
C GLY A 16 26.00 33.41 10.82
N ARG A 17 26.62 32.36 11.37
CA ARG A 17 25.95 31.38 12.21
C ARG A 17 25.52 32.07 13.51
N ARG A 18 24.24 32.44 13.56
CA ARG A 18 23.59 32.90 14.79
C ARG A 18 23.53 31.71 15.75
N ALA A 19 24.43 31.71 16.74
CA ALA A 19 24.37 30.78 17.86
C ALA A 19 23.06 31.01 18.62
N GLY A 20 22.12 30.07 18.47
CA GLY A 20 20.93 29.99 19.32
C GLY A 20 21.35 29.50 20.72
N PRO A 21 20.70 29.98 21.79
CA PRO A 21 20.99 29.56 23.16
C PRO A 21 20.72 28.07 23.31
N GLY A 22 21.70 27.38 23.88
CA GLY A 22 21.68 25.95 24.16
C GLY A 22 20.47 25.57 24.99
N VAL A 23 19.64 24.71 24.41
CA VAL A 23 18.71 23.89 25.17
C VAL A 23 19.54 22.74 25.74
N ALA A 24 19.75 22.77 27.05
CA ALA A 24 20.37 21.68 27.79
C ALA A 24 19.64 20.38 27.44
N GLN A 25 20.34 19.48 26.75
CA GLN A 25 19.90 18.10 26.66
C GLN A 25 20.12 17.50 28.04
N ASP A 26 19.01 17.41 28.77
CA ASP A 26 18.85 16.58 29.94
C ASP A 26 19.30 15.16 29.59
N THR A 27 20.52 14.83 30.02
CA THR A 27 21.07 13.48 30.01
C THR A 27 20.37 12.68 31.10
N GLY A 28 19.10 12.33 30.82
CA GLY A 28 18.34 11.33 31.54
C GLY A 28 19.01 9.98 31.37
N GLU A 29 19.90 9.69 32.32
CA GLU A 29 20.27 8.40 32.88
C GLU A 29 19.87 7.16 32.06
N ARG A 30 20.90 6.58 31.44
CA ARG A 30 20.95 5.17 31.05
C ARG A 30 20.50 4.28 32.22
N ALA A 31 19.27 3.79 32.17
CA ALA A 31 18.89 2.58 32.85
C ALA A 31 19.63 1.40 32.18
N THR A 32 20.72 0.97 32.79
CA THR A 32 21.34 -0.34 32.60
C THR A 32 20.31 -1.44 32.88
N GLY A 33 19.63 -1.90 31.83
CA GLY A 33 18.82 -3.11 31.85
C GLY A 33 19.72 -4.36 31.88
N PRO A 34 19.35 -5.41 32.62
CA PRO A 34 20.19 -6.58 32.85
C PRO A 34 20.44 -7.37 31.56
N GLN A 35 21.74 -7.59 31.30
CA GLN A 35 22.30 -8.61 30.40
C GLN A 35 21.61 -9.96 30.65
N ARG A 36 20.60 -10.31 29.84
CA ARG A 36 20.07 -11.67 29.79
C ARG A 36 20.97 -12.50 28.88
N GLY A 37 21.50 -13.58 29.45
CA GLY A 37 22.51 -14.48 28.90
C GLY A 37 22.31 -14.84 27.43
N ALA A 38 23.34 -14.52 26.66
CA ALA A 38 23.60 -15.09 25.36
C ALA A 38 24.28 -16.47 25.54
N ASP A 39 23.50 -17.47 25.92
CA ASP A 39 23.90 -18.90 25.81
C ASP A 39 22.90 -19.64 24.91
N GLY A 40 22.54 -19.01 23.79
CA GLY A 40 21.81 -19.64 22.71
C GLY A 40 22.80 -20.15 21.68
N ARG A 41 23.32 -21.36 21.88
CA ARG A 41 24.02 -22.14 20.84
C ARG A 41 23.31 -21.95 19.50
N ALA A 42 23.96 -21.27 18.56
CA ALA A 42 23.56 -21.26 17.17
C ALA A 42 23.61 -22.70 16.67
N ALA A 43 22.43 -23.34 16.57
CA ALA A 43 22.28 -24.54 15.79
C ALA A 43 22.60 -24.16 14.35
N ALA A 44 23.75 -24.62 13.86
CA ALA A 44 24.12 -24.50 12.46
C ALA A 44 22.96 -25.01 11.60
N PRO A 45 22.54 -24.28 10.55
CA PRO A 45 21.61 -24.82 9.59
C PRO A 45 22.24 -26.09 8.98
N PRO A 46 21.50 -27.21 8.85
CA PRO A 46 22.02 -28.38 8.17
C PRO A 46 22.40 -27.96 6.75
N ALA A 47 23.65 -28.22 6.39
CA ALA A 47 24.15 -28.05 5.04
C ALA A 47 23.23 -28.84 4.09
N ASN A 48 22.48 -28.11 3.26
CA ASN A 48 21.70 -28.67 2.17
C ASN A 48 22.69 -29.15 1.08
N GLN A 49 23.29 -30.30 1.33
CA GLN A 49 24.10 -31.06 0.38
C GLN A 49 23.19 -32.08 -0.32
N GLY A 50 22.55 -31.65 -1.41
CA GLY A 50 21.85 -32.54 -2.33
C GLY A 50 21.13 -31.72 -3.39
N GLY A 51 21.48 -31.78 -4.68
CA GLY A 51 22.53 -32.49 -5.39
C GLY A 51 22.55 -32.01 -6.84
N PRO A 52 23.62 -32.28 -7.61
CA PRO A 52 23.63 -32.05 -9.05
C PRO A 52 22.96 -33.23 -9.77
N GLY A 53 21.65 -33.14 -9.96
CA GLY A 53 20.90 -33.93 -10.94
C GLY A 53 19.98 -32.95 -11.67
N GLY A 54 20.19 -32.58 -12.92
CA GLY A 54 20.53 -33.48 -14.02
C GLY A 54 19.28 -34.04 -14.67
N GLU A 55 18.19 -33.28 -14.78
CA GLU A 55 17.08 -33.61 -15.66
C GLU A 55 16.74 -32.37 -16.51
N GLN A 56 17.24 -32.40 -17.75
CA GLN A 56 16.74 -31.57 -18.83
C GLN A 56 15.24 -31.88 -19.01
N PRO A 57 14.34 -30.90 -19.02
CA PRO A 57 12.97 -31.14 -19.43
C PRO A 57 12.97 -31.55 -20.91
N PRO A 58 12.23 -32.60 -21.32
CA PRO A 58 12.06 -32.91 -22.73
C PRO A 58 11.38 -31.72 -23.42
N ALA A 59 11.94 -31.32 -24.56
CA ALA A 59 11.37 -30.31 -25.45
C ALA A 59 9.96 -30.75 -25.86
N LEU A 60 8.95 -30.24 -25.15
CA LEU A 60 7.56 -30.38 -25.54
C LEU A 60 7.31 -29.42 -26.71
N ARG A 61 7.54 -29.95 -27.92
CA ARG A 61 6.95 -29.42 -29.14
C ARG A 61 5.44 -29.63 -29.04
N ASP A 62 4.73 -28.67 -28.47
CA ASP A 62 3.28 -28.58 -28.65
C ASP A 62 2.98 -27.48 -29.67
N ALA A 63 2.51 -27.94 -30.82
CA ALA A 63 2.11 -27.12 -31.94
C ALA A 63 0.71 -26.60 -31.67
N GLY A 64 0.57 -25.27 -31.64
CA GLY A 64 -0.65 -24.56 -32.03
C GLY A 64 -1.97 -25.03 -31.42
N ARG A 65 -2.34 -24.39 -30.31
CA ARG A 65 -3.75 -24.08 -30.04
C ARG A 65 -3.90 -22.58 -29.81
N PRO A 66 -4.67 -21.85 -30.64
CA PRO A 66 -5.13 -20.53 -30.26
C PRO A 66 -6.09 -20.71 -29.08
N HIS A 67 -5.70 -20.22 -27.90
CA HIS A 67 -6.62 -20.13 -26.78
C HIS A 67 -7.22 -18.73 -26.80
N ASP A 68 -8.47 -18.66 -27.25
CA ASP A 68 -9.33 -17.51 -27.01
C ASP A 68 -9.38 -17.22 -25.50
N PRO A 69 -9.27 -15.96 -25.06
CA PRO A 69 -9.45 -15.62 -23.65
C PRO A 69 -10.93 -15.83 -23.29
N PRO A 70 -11.27 -16.62 -22.25
CA PRO A 70 -12.63 -16.61 -21.76
C PRO A 70 -12.91 -15.25 -21.12
N GLY A 71 -13.89 -14.54 -21.69
CA GLY A 71 -14.51 -13.40 -21.04
C GLY A 71 -15.07 -13.84 -19.69
N SER A 72 -14.59 -13.23 -18.62
CA SER A 72 -15.22 -13.27 -17.30
C SER A 72 -16.43 -12.34 -17.33
N SER A 73 -17.51 -12.83 -17.92
CA SER A 73 -18.85 -12.33 -17.65
C SER A 73 -19.20 -12.80 -16.23
N ASP A 74 -19.02 -11.92 -15.24
CA ASP A 74 -19.66 -12.05 -13.93
C ASP A 74 -21.17 -11.75 -14.09
N GLU A 75 -21.86 -12.63 -14.82
CA GLU A 75 -23.31 -12.71 -14.90
C GLU A 75 -23.82 -13.61 -13.76
N GLU A 76 -24.48 -12.99 -12.81
CA GLU A 76 -25.69 -13.44 -12.11
C GLU A 76 -25.93 -14.96 -12.07
N GLY A 77 -25.38 -15.58 -11.02
CA GLY A 77 -25.79 -16.89 -10.54
C GLY A 77 -26.60 -16.78 -9.25
N ASP A 78 -27.83 -16.30 -9.37
CA ASP A 78 -28.92 -16.51 -8.41
C ASP A 78 -29.05 -18.02 -8.14
N ARG A 79 -28.47 -18.49 -7.03
CA ARG A 79 -28.70 -19.84 -6.49
C ARG A 79 -29.48 -19.74 -5.20
N ASP A 80 -30.78 -19.65 -5.43
CA ASP A 80 -31.82 -20.20 -4.57
C ASP A 80 -31.54 -21.70 -4.31
N ASP A 81 -30.80 -21.99 -3.24
CA ASP A 81 -30.70 -23.32 -2.63
C ASP A 81 -31.21 -23.26 -1.17
N ARG A 82 -32.46 -22.80 -1.03
CA ARG A 82 -33.35 -23.26 0.03
C ARG A 82 -33.83 -24.68 -0.32
N GLN A 83 -33.17 -25.72 0.20
CA GLN A 83 -33.84 -26.93 0.69
C GLN A 83 -32.83 -27.95 1.23
N GLY A 84 -32.85 -28.10 2.56
CA GLY A 84 -32.04 -29.12 3.22
C GLY A 84 -32.20 -29.12 4.73
N ASP A 85 -33.42 -28.89 5.23
CA ASP A 85 -33.84 -29.37 6.55
C ASP A 85 -33.72 -30.89 6.53
N GLY A 86 -32.55 -31.35 6.92
CA GLY A 86 -32.14 -32.75 6.93
C GLY A 86 -31.49 -33.03 8.26
N ASP A 87 -32.32 -32.96 9.29
CA ASP A 87 -32.18 -33.51 10.63
C ASP A 87 -31.52 -34.90 10.58
N ARG A 88 -30.19 -34.92 10.46
CA ARG A 88 -29.35 -36.09 10.67
C ARG A 88 -28.47 -35.79 11.87
N ASP A 89 -29.13 -35.90 13.01
CA ASP A 89 -28.78 -36.72 14.17
C ASP A 89 -27.81 -37.89 13.84
N ALA A 90 -26.62 -37.57 13.32
CA ALA A 90 -25.49 -38.47 13.26
C ALA A 90 -24.68 -38.20 14.52
N ARG A 91 -25.13 -38.82 15.61
CA ARG A 91 -24.31 -39.24 16.74
C ARG A 91 -22.89 -39.48 16.24
N GLN A 92 -22.02 -38.51 16.50
CA GLN A 92 -20.59 -38.65 16.30
C GLN A 92 -20.16 -39.73 17.27
N GLY A 93 -20.17 -40.97 16.78
CA GLY A 93 -19.46 -42.05 17.40
C GLY A 93 -18.03 -41.56 17.57
N ASP A 94 -17.64 -41.48 18.82
CA ASP A 94 -16.27 -41.36 19.35
C ASP A 94 -15.48 -42.64 19.00
N GLY A 95 -15.61 -43.06 17.74
CA GLY A 95 -15.00 -44.25 17.18
C GLY A 95 -13.60 -43.90 16.79
N ASP A 96 -12.69 -44.17 17.73
CA ASP A 96 -11.29 -44.55 17.52
C ASP A 96 -10.82 -44.15 16.11
N HIS A 97 -10.50 -42.86 15.97
CA HIS A 97 -9.99 -42.30 14.74
C HIS A 97 -8.56 -42.77 14.56
N ASP A 98 -8.44 -44.02 14.12
CA ASP A 98 -7.21 -44.56 13.56
C ASP A 98 -6.71 -43.54 12.53
N PRO A 99 -5.53 -42.93 12.72
CA PRO A 99 -5.03 -41.84 11.90
C PRO A 99 -4.73 -42.38 10.51
N ARG A 100 -5.76 -42.40 9.65
CA ARG A 100 -5.57 -42.72 8.23
C ARG A 100 -4.64 -41.65 7.66
N PRO A 101 -3.46 -42.02 7.15
CA PRO A 101 -2.44 -41.06 6.71
C PRO A 101 -2.98 -40.08 5.66
N ASP A 102 -3.96 -40.50 4.85
CA ASP A 102 -4.62 -39.66 3.86
C ASP A 102 -5.42 -38.49 4.48
N ARG A 103 -5.98 -38.68 5.68
CA ARG A 103 -6.77 -37.64 6.36
C ARG A 103 -5.86 -36.55 6.90
N GLU A 104 -4.68 -36.90 7.40
CA GLU A 104 -3.67 -35.95 7.86
C GLU A 104 -3.09 -35.18 6.68
N ALA A 105 -2.73 -35.87 5.59
CA ALA A 105 -2.25 -35.22 4.38
C ALA A 105 -3.26 -34.20 3.81
N ALA A 106 -4.56 -34.54 3.82
CA ALA A 106 -5.61 -33.62 3.41
C ALA A 106 -5.73 -32.39 4.33
N ARG A 107 -5.59 -32.57 5.65
CA ARG A 107 -5.56 -31.46 6.62
C ARG A 107 -4.37 -30.53 6.37
N TYR A 108 -3.17 -31.07 6.16
CA TYR A 108 -1.99 -30.27 5.88
C TYR A 108 -2.10 -29.46 4.59
N ARG A 109 -2.66 -30.03 3.52
CA ARG A 109 -2.91 -29.29 2.27
C ARG A 109 -3.88 -28.13 2.47
N ARG A 110 -4.90 -28.30 3.33
CA ARG A 110 -5.84 -27.22 3.66
C ARG A 110 -5.15 -26.11 4.43
N GLN A 111 -4.40 -26.47 5.48
CA GLN A 111 -3.64 -25.50 6.29
C GLN A 111 -2.61 -24.73 5.45
N LEU A 112 -1.93 -25.40 4.52
CA LEU A 112 -0.97 -24.75 3.64
C LEU A 112 -1.63 -23.67 2.77
N ARG A 113 -2.77 -23.98 2.14
CA ARG A 113 -3.52 -23.01 1.32
C ARG A 113 -4.04 -21.84 2.15
N GLU A 114 -4.50 -22.12 3.36
CA GLU A 114 -4.96 -21.09 4.30
C GLU A 114 -3.83 -20.12 4.64
N VAL A 115 -2.66 -20.63 5.05
CA VAL A 115 -1.47 -19.82 5.34
C VAL A 115 -0.97 -19.04 4.10
N GLU A 116 -1.00 -19.66 2.92
CA GLU A 116 -0.66 -18.97 1.67
C GLU A 116 -1.62 -17.81 1.38
N SER A 117 -2.92 -18.03 1.55
CA SER A 117 -3.95 -16.99 1.35
C SER A 117 -3.82 -15.86 2.38
N GLU A 118 -3.52 -16.17 3.64
CA GLU A 118 -3.27 -15.17 4.69
C GLU A 118 -2.03 -14.34 4.36
N ARG A 119 -0.94 -14.98 3.97
CA ARG A 119 0.30 -14.30 3.58
C ARG A 119 0.06 -13.35 2.41
N ASP A 120 -0.65 -13.80 1.39
CA ASP A 120 -0.91 -13.01 0.20
C ASP A 120 -1.90 -11.86 0.49
N GLY A 121 -2.89 -12.08 1.36
CA GLY A 121 -3.76 -11.03 1.89
C GLY A 121 -3.00 -9.96 2.68
N LEU A 122 -2.10 -10.36 3.57
CA LEU A 122 -1.25 -9.43 4.33
C LEU A 122 -0.31 -8.63 3.41
N ARG A 123 0.23 -9.24 2.35
CA ARG A 123 1.03 -8.54 1.34
C ARG A 123 0.22 -7.47 0.63
N ALA A 124 -0.99 -7.80 0.18
CA ALA A 124 -1.89 -6.84 -0.47
C ALA A 124 -2.25 -5.66 0.46
N GLN A 125 -2.54 -5.93 1.74
CA GLN A 125 -2.80 -4.88 2.74
C GLN A 125 -1.59 -3.97 2.97
N LEU A 126 -0.39 -4.56 3.02
CA LEU A 126 0.85 -3.82 3.23
C LEU A 126 1.13 -2.91 2.03
N ASP A 127 0.98 -3.41 0.80
CA ASP A 127 1.15 -2.63 -0.42
C ASP A 127 0.12 -1.50 -0.51
N GLN A 128 -1.13 -1.76 -0.15
CA GLN A 128 -2.16 -0.72 -0.07
C GLN A 128 -1.78 0.37 0.95
N THR A 129 -1.35 -0.03 2.15
CA THR A 129 -0.93 0.92 3.21
C THR A 129 0.25 1.78 2.75
N ARG A 130 1.21 1.19 2.01
CA ARG A 130 2.34 1.93 1.43
C ARG A 130 1.89 2.95 0.38
N ARG A 131 0.96 2.57 -0.51
CA ARG A 131 0.37 3.48 -1.50
C ARG A 131 -0.38 4.62 -0.83
N ASP A 132 -1.15 4.33 0.21
CA ASP A 132 -1.87 5.33 0.99
C ASP A 132 -0.90 6.29 1.68
N MET A 133 0.22 5.78 2.23
CA MET A 133 1.24 6.64 2.83
C MET A 133 1.89 7.59 1.82
N ILE A 134 2.25 7.11 0.62
CA ILE A 134 2.79 7.94 -0.46
C ILE A 134 1.75 8.98 -0.90
N THR A 135 0.50 8.56 -1.07
CA THR A 135 -0.60 9.40 -1.54
C THR A 135 -0.95 10.52 -0.55
N ASN A 136 -0.93 10.20 0.75
CA ASN A 136 -1.22 11.15 1.82
C ASN A 136 -0.03 12.05 2.16
N GLN A 137 1.19 11.65 1.79
CA GLN A 137 2.34 12.53 1.92
C GLN A 137 2.13 13.74 1.00
N PRO A 138 2.44 14.97 1.44
CA PRO A 138 2.50 16.11 0.53
C PRO A 138 3.62 15.90 -0.50
N LEU A 139 3.28 15.26 -1.62
CA LEU A 139 4.14 15.05 -2.79
C LEU A 139 4.42 16.41 -3.43
N THR A 140 5.39 17.11 -2.85
CA THR A 140 5.77 18.45 -3.24
C THR A 140 7.11 18.38 -3.93
N HIS A 141 7.09 18.40 -5.25
CA HIS A 141 8.32 18.62 -6.02
C HIS A 141 8.61 20.13 -6.00
N ARG A 142 9.81 20.51 -5.56
CA ARG A 142 10.29 21.90 -5.61
C ARG A 142 11.29 22.02 -6.77
N PRO A 143 10.86 22.38 -7.99
CA PRO A 143 11.79 22.76 -9.04
C PRO A 143 12.56 24.01 -8.60
N GLU A 144 13.82 24.11 -9.03
CA GLU A 144 14.72 25.24 -8.71
C GLU A 144 14.11 26.60 -9.09
N THR A 145 13.18 26.61 -10.04
CA THR A 145 12.52 27.80 -10.60
C THR A 145 11.23 28.25 -9.88
N GLY A 146 10.92 27.71 -8.70
CA GLY A 146 10.16 28.49 -7.71
C GLY A 146 8.65 28.25 -7.57
N GLY A 147 8.19 27.00 -7.54
CA GLY A 147 6.83 26.69 -7.11
C GLY A 147 6.66 25.25 -6.67
N VAL A 148 5.92 25.00 -5.58
CA VAL A 148 5.56 23.64 -5.17
C VAL A 148 4.60 23.05 -6.19
N GLN A 149 5.06 22.05 -6.95
CA GLN A 149 4.21 21.31 -7.89
C GLN A 149 3.72 20.03 -7.24
N ARG A 150 2.42 19.77 -7.41
CA ARG A 150 1.71 18.61 -6.85
C ARG A 150 0.99 17.92 -8.01
N LEU A 151 1.06 16.59 -8.08
CA LEU A 151 0.25 15.82 -9.01
C LEU A 151 -1.24 16.09 -8.80
N SER A 152 -1.99 16.18 -9.90
CA SER A 152 -3.45 16.26 -9.88
C SER A 152 -4.06 14.98 -9.30
N ASN A 153 -3.57 13.82 -9.73
CA ASN A 153 -3.94 12.50 -9.25
C ASN A 153 -2.70 11.73 -8.76
N PRO A 154 -2.65 11.31 -7.49
CA PRO A 154 -1.52 10.54 -6.95
C PRO A 154 -1.38 9.14 -7.58
N ALA A 155 -2.45 8.56 -8.13
CA ALA A 155 -2.37 7.26 -8.81
C ALA A 155 -1.52 7.30 -10.08
N ASP A 156 -1.44 8.46 -10.74
CA ASP A 156 -0.64 8.69 -11.95
C ASP A 156 0.86 8.44 -11.72
N LEU A 157 1.32 8.55 -10.46
CA LEU A 157 2.69 8.22 -10.08
C LEU A 157 3.00 6.74 -10.36
N PHE A 158 2.05 5.85 -10.07
CA PHE A 158 2.22 4.41 -10.24
C PHE A 158 1.90 3.97 -11.67
N GLU A 159 0.89 4.59 -12.30
CA GLU A 159 0.48 4.24 -13.66
C GLU A 159 1.47 4.72 -14.73
N TYR A 160 2.02 5.93 -14.57
CA TYR A 160 2.88 6.55 -15.58
C TYR A 160 4.34 6.72 -15.14
N GLY A 161 4.61 6.77 -13.84
CA GLY A 161 5.97 6.94 -13.30
C GLY A 161 6.75 5.64 -13.15
N ASP A 162 6.14 4.49 -13.45
CA ASP A 162 6.73 3.14 -13.31
C ASP A 162 7.45 2.95 -11.95
N VAL A 163 6.80 3.45 -10.91
CA VAL A 163 7.36 3.50 -9.57
C VAL A 163 7.16 2.16 -8.87
N ASP A 164 8.27 1.43 -8.69
CA ASP A 164 8.29 0.23 -7.87
C ASP A 164 8.21 0.57 -6.37
N LEU A 165 7.20 0.02 -5.69
CA LEU A 165 7.04 0.14 -4.23
C LEU A 165 8.20 -0.52 -3.47
N GLY A 166 8.80 -1.58 -4.01
CA GLY A 166 9.98 -2.22 -3.40
C GLY A 166 11.17 -1.26 -3.34
N ALA A 167 11.43 -0.55 -4.43
CA ALA A 167 12.50 0.45 -4.52
C ALA A 167 12.26 1.68 -3.63
N LEU A 168 11.00 2.08 -3.37
CA LEU A 168 10.68 3.19 -2.47
C LEU A 168 10.74 2.82 -0.98
N PHE A 169 10.77 1.53 -0.65
CA PHE A 169 10.81 1.04 0.72
C PHE A 169 12.01 0.10 0.97
N PRO A 170 13.25 0.56 0.74
CA PRO A 170 14.43 -0.23 1.07
C PRO A 170 14.38 -0.61 2.56
N GLU A 171 14.45 -1.92 2.83
CA GLU A 171 14.39 -2.46 4.20
C GLU A 171 13.13 -2.06 4.98
N GLY A 172 12.03 -1.75 4.27
CA GLY A 172 10.78 -1.31 4.87
C GLY A 172 10.75 0.15 5.34
N ARG A 173 11.80 0.93 5.06
CA ARG A 173 11.84 2.38 5.34
C ARG A 173 11.56 3.17 4.08
N PHE A 174 10.70 4.17 4.20
CA PHE A 174 10.32 5.02 3.08
C PHE A 174 11.47 5.95 2.65
N ASP A 175 11.87 5.87 1.39
CA ASP A 175 12.89 6.70 0.78
C ASP A 175 12.26 7.91 0.05
N ALA A 176 12.28 9.05 0.74
CA ALA A 176 11.74 10.30 0.21
C ALA A 176 12.59 10.89 -0.94
N GLU A 177 13.89 10.63 -0.97
CA GLU A 177 14.79 11.14 -2.01
C GLU A 177 14.56 10.39 -3.32
N ALA A 178 14.44 9.06 -3.25
CA ALA A 178 14.07 8.24 -4.41
C ALA A 178 12.72 8.66 -5.00
N LEU A 179 11.73 8.91 -4.14
CA LEU A 179 10.42 9.40 -4.60
C LEU A 179 10.52 10.79 -5.25
N ALA A 180 11.28 11.72 -4.66
CA ALA A 180 11.48 13.04 -5.23
C ALA A 180 12.16 12.98 -6.61
N ALA A 181 13.15 12.10 -6.78
CA ALA A 181 13.80 11.86 -8.06
C ALA A 181 12.80 11.35 -9.11
N ARG A 182 11.96 10.37 -8.76
CA ARG A 182 10.91 9.85 -9.65
C ARG A 182 9.86 10.90 -10.01
N LEU A 183 9.47 11.74 -9.06
CA LEU A 183 8.59 12.87 -9.33
C LEU A 183 9.23 13.88 -10.30
N ALA A 184 10.54 14.13 -10.17
CA ALA A 184 11.28 15.02 -11.07
C ALA A 184 11.42 14.45 -12.49
N ASP A 185 11.61 13.13 -12.62
CA ASP A 185 11.60 12.42 -13.91
C ASP A 185 10.20 12.52 -14.54
N LEU A 186 9.15 12.17 -13.78
CA LEU A 186 7.76 12.22 -14.26
C LEU A 186 7.34 13.64 -14.67
N TYR A 187 7.80 14.67 -13.96
CA TYR A 187 7.55 16.06 -14.33
C TYR A 187 8.19 16.43 -15.67
N ARG A 188 9.44 15.98 -15.91
CA ARG A 188 10.15 16.22 -17.17
C ARG A 188 9.47 15.55 -18.35
N GLU A 189 8.98 14.33 -18.15
CA GLU A 189 8.32 13.55 -19.20
C GLU A 189 6.88 14.03 -19.46
N ARG A 190 6.15 14.38 -18.40
CA ARG A 190 4.71 14.64 -18.46
C ARG A 190 4.32 15.86 -17.59
N PRO A 191 4.72 17.07 -17.98
CA PRO A 191 4.43 18.28 -17.19
C PRO A 191 2.92 18.53 -16.99
N ARG A 192 2.08 18.09 -17.94
CA ARG A 192 0.61 18.23 -17.87
C ARG A 192 -0.04 17.48 -16.70
N LEU A 193 0.61 16.47 -16.12
CA LEU A 193 0.09 15.78 -14.91
C LEU A 193 0.21 16.65 -13.64
N PHE A 194 1.08 17.65 -13.68
CA PHE A 194 1.33 18.59 -12.58
C PHE A 194 0.63 19.93 -12.79
N GLU A 195 0.16 20.17 -14.02
CA GLU A 195 -0.85 21.19 -14.28
C GLU A 195 -2.10 20.74 -13.53
N ARG A 196 -2.23 21.20 -12.29
CA ARG A 196 -3.48 21.09 -11.56
C ARG A 196 -4.51 21.71 -12.48
N ASP A 197 -5.36 20.87 -13.08
CA ASP A 197 -6.54 21.32 -13.79
C ASP A 197 -7.12 22.37 -12.85
N ARG A 198 -7.04 23.62 -13.29
CA ARG A 198 -7.71 24.71 -12.60
C ARG A 198 -9.16 24.46 -12.91
N ILE A 199 -9.73 23.41 -12.31
CA ILE A 199 -11.12 23.31 -11.98
C ILE A 199 -11.29 24.54 -11.12
N ALA A 200 -11.62 25.65 -11.80
CA ALA A 200 -12.09 26.85 -11.15
C ALA A 200 -13.09 26.33 -10.13
N PRO A 201 -12.98 26.75 -8.85
CA PRO A 201 -13.89 26.27 -7.83
C PRO A 201 -15.27 26.30 -8.46
N VAL A 202 -15.93 25.14 -8.55
CA VAL A 202 -17.25 25.08 -9.15
C VAL A 202 -18.08 25.96 -8.23
N ILE A 203 -18.22 27.23 -8.61
CA ILE A 203 -19.12 28.16 -7.96
C ILE A 203 -20.45 27.56 -8.33
N LYS A 204 -20.96 26.67 -7.47
CA LYS A 204 -22.32 26.18 -7.52
C LYS A 204 -23.14 27.46 -7.54
N ALA A 205 -23.63 27.82 -8.73
CA ALA A 205 -24.18 29.12 -9.02
C ALA A 205 -24.94 29.68 -7.82
N GLU A 206 -24.36 30.68 -7.16
CA GLU A 206 -25.12 31.65 -6.37
C GLU A 206 -26.09 32.27 -7.38
N GLY A 207 -27.28 31.71 -7.47
CA GLY A 207 -28.18 31.97 -8.60
C GLY A 207 -29.14 30.83 -8.93
N LYS A 208 -28.96 29.62 -8.36
CA LYS A 208 -30.10 28.69 -8.27
C LYS A 208 -31.03 29.24 -7.19
N THR A 209 -31.89 30.18 -7.60
CA THR A 209 -33.05 30.61 -6.84
C THR A 209 -33.73 29.34 -6.32
N PRO A 210 -33.95 29.19 -5.01
CA PRO A 210 -34.74 28.08 -4.50
C PRO A 210 -36.07 28.11 -5.27
N GLY A 211 -36.30 27.09 -6.09
CA GLY A 211 -37.60 26.91 -6.71
C GLY A 211 -38.64 26.92 -5.58
N PRO A 212 -39.68 27.76 -5.66
CA PRO A 212 -40.70 27.78 -4.64
C PRO A 212 -41.42 26.44 -4.65
N GLY A 213 -41.19 25.63 -3.62
CA GLY A 213 -42.01 24.45 -3.36
C GLY A 213 -41.27 23.12 -3.40
N ARG A 214 -40.61 22.79 -2.29
CA ARG A 214 -41.11 21.74 -1.39
C ARG A 214 -40.32 21.77 -0.09
N ALA A 215 -40.95 22.38 0.91
CA ALA A 215 -40.59 22.14 2.30
C ALA A 215 -40.82 20.66 2.61
N SER A 216 -39.74 19.95 2.94
CA SER A 216 -39.72 18.98 4.04
C SER A 216 -38.29 18.49 4.23
N ALA A 217 -37.41 19.35 4.75
CA ALA A 217 -36.28 18.84 5.50
C ALA A 217 -36.84 18.34 6.83
N THR A 218 -37.11 17.04 6.91
CA THR A 218 -37.37 16.35 8.18
C THR A 218 -36.08 16.44 8.97
N THR A 219 -36.00 17.41 9.87
CA THR A 219 -34.89 17.45 10.81
C THR A 219 -35.00 16.21 11.70
N TRP A 220 -33.87 15.71 12.21
CA TRP A 220 -33.90 14.61 13.18
C TRP A 220 -34.79 14.90 14.40
N LYS A 221 -34.99 16.19 14.71
CA LYS A 221 -35.93 16.64 15.73
C LYS A 221 -37.39 16.34 15.37
N ASP A 222 -37.81 16.59 14.13
CA ASP A 222 -39.16 16.24 13.66
C ASP A 222 -39.41 14.73 13.64
N ALA A 223 -38.36 13.94 13.38
CA ALA A 223 -38.45 12.48 13.47
C ALA A 223 -38.60 12.00 14.92
N LEU A 224 -37.89 12.63 15.87
CA LEU A 224 -37.95 12.31 17.29
C LEU A 224 -39.30 12.71 17.91
N ASP A 225 -39.79 13.91 17.60
CA ASP A 225 -41.07 14.40 18.12
C ASP A 225 -42.25 13.56 17.59
N ARG A 226 -42.19 13.09 16.33
CA ARG A 226 -43.17 12.15 15.78
C ARG A 226 -43.10 10.78 16.45
N ALA A 227 -41.92 10.29 16.80
CA ALA A 227 -41.77 9.01 17.50
C ALA A 227 -42.35 9.06 18.92
N MET A 228 -42.23 10.19 19.62
CA MET A 228 -42.82 10.34 20.96
C MET A 228 -44.35 10.45 20.93
N GLN A 229 -44.93 11.11 19.92
CA GLN A 229 -46.40 11.22 19.80
C GLN A 229 -47.12 9.93 19.39
N ALA A 230 -46.41 8.94 18.85
CA ALA A 230 -46.99 7.66 18.45
C ALA A 230 -47.01 6.60 19.58
N ALA A 231 -46.45 6.92 20.75
CA ALA A 231 -46.29 5.99 21.88
C ALA A 231 -47.34 6.16 23.00
N ASP A 232 -48.21 7.17 22.89
CA ASP A 232 -49.42 7.37 23.71
C ASP A 232 -50.66 6.80 23.00
#